data_AF-A0A6J1IP41-F1
#
_entry.id   AF-A0A6J1IP41-F1
#
_cell.length_a   1.000
_cell.length_b   1.000
_cell.length_c   1.000
_cell.angle_alpha   90.00
_cell.angle_beta   90.00
_cell.angle_gamma   90.00
#
_symmetry.space_group_name_H-M   'P 1'
#
loop_
_entity.id
_entity.type
_entity.pdbx_description
1 polymer ?
#
loop_
_entity_poly.entity_id
_entity_poly.type
_entity_poly.pdbx_seq_one_letter_code
_entity_poly.pdbx_strand_id
1 'polypeptide(L)'
;MALDRLHQHHQAADGLTNLFTKANHDLSVVQYRLEKEFQQIYPDSANPMKLALRIKKIRDDISTLKEQCRKVLMAKQDVIDKARTVLVGNRNMLRKMQASMGKPFVSDDDDPAFVQFKQITEEWTTQVQSKIGEDGQEDAESSDVNKLLFSAVVQE
;
A
#
# COMPACT_ATOMS: atom_id res chain seq x y z
N MET A 1 21.86 -1.38 -76.39
CA MET A 1 20.97 -0.49 -75.59
C MET A 1 20.17 -1.23 -74.50
N ALA A 2 19.68 -2.45 -74.71
CA ALA A 2 18.91 -3.18 -73.68
C ALA A 2 19.76 -3.73 -72.51
N LEU A 3 20.95 -4.28 -72.77
CA LEU A 3 21.87 -4.77 -71.72
C LEU A 3 22.37 -3.65 -70.78
N ASP A 4 22.52 -2.45 -71.31
CA ASP A 4 23.08 -1.30 -70.59
C ASP A 4 22.10 -0.76 -69.53
N ARG A 5 20.79 -0.76 -69.85
CA ARG A 5 19.73 -0.40 -68.88
C ARG A 5 19.58 -1.42 -67.76
N LEU A 6 19.78 -2.70 -68.05
CA LEU A 6 19.70 -3.77 -67.04
C LEU A 6 20.86 -3.66 -66.04
N HIS A 7 22.07 -3.36 -66.53
CA HIS A 7 23.26 -3.09 -65.71
C HIS A 7 23.09 -1.84 -64.83
N GLN A 8 22.56 -0.75 -65.40
CA GLN A 8 22.27 0.48 -64.64
C GLN A 8 21.21 0.26 -63.55
N HIS A 9 20.17 -0.53 -63.84
CA HIS A 9 19.14 -0.89 -62.85
C HIS A 9 19.73 -1.72 -61.70
N HIS A 10 20.61 -2.67 -61.98
CA HIS A 10 21.28 -3.47 -60.96
C HIS A 10 22.19 -2.61 -60.09
N GLN A 11 22.95 -1.70 -60.69
CA GLN A 11 23.83 -0.77 -59.97
C GLN A 11 23.05 0.21 -59.07
N ALA A 12 21.88 0.68 -59.49
CA ALA A 12 21.01 1.52 -58.66
C ALA A 12 20.42 0.74 -57.48
N ALA A 13 20.02 -0.51 -57.70
CA ALA A 13 19.53 -1.39 -56.64
C ALA A 13 20.64 -1.78 -55.64
N ASP A 14 21.85 -2.02 -56.11
CA ASP A 14 23.02 -2.30 -55.27
C ASP A 14 23.42 -1.06 -54.47
N GLY A 15 23.36 0.13 -55.08
CA GLY A 15 23.57 1.41 -54.40
C GLY A 15 22.56 1.64 -53.28
N LEU A 16 21.29 1.33 -53.50
CA LEU A 16 20.25 1.43 -52.48
C LEU A 16 20.45 0.41 -51.36
N THR A 17 20.84 -0.82 -51.70
CA THR A 17 21.15 -1.87 -50.72
C THR A 17 22.31 -1.45 -49.83
N ASN A 18 23.40 -0.95 -50.41
CA ASN A 18 24.55 -0.45 -49.68
C ASN A 18 24.19 0.74 -48.78
N LEU A 19 23.32 1.64 -49.24
CA LEU A 19 22.83 2.76 -48.44
C LEU A 19 22.05 2.28 -47.21
N PHE A 20 21.13 1.32 -47.37
CA PHE A 20 20.38 0.75 -46.26
C PHE A 20 21.28 -0.04 -45.30
N THR A 21 22.25 -0.80 -45.81
CA THR A 21 23.23 -1.50 -44.98
C THR A 21 24.04 -0.51 -44.15
N LYS A 22 24.49 0.59 -44.77
CA LYS A 22 25.21 1.65 -44.06
C LYS A 22 24.33 2.33 -43.02
N ALA A 23 23.11 2.74 -43.38
CA ALA A 23 22.18 3.38 -42.46
C ALA A 23 21.86 2.47 -41.26
N ASN A 24 21.67 1.17 -41.49
CA ASN A 24 21.43 0.21 -40.42
C ASN A 24 22.65 0.05 -39.49
N HIS A 25 23.85 0.03 -40.06
CA HIS A 25 25.08 0.02 -39.28
C HIS A 25 25.22 1.31 -38.44
N ASP A 26 25.03 2.48 -39.05
CA ASP A 26 25.10 3.77 -38.38
C ASP A 26 24.09 3.85 -37.22
N LEU A 27 22.85 3.39 -37.43
CA LEU A 27 21.83 3.30 -36.37
C LEU A 27 22.23 2.34 -35.25
N SER A 28 22.83 1.19 -35.57
CA SER A 28 23.31 0.23 -34.57
C SER A 28 24.42 0.82 -33.71
N VAL A 29 25.34 1.58 -34.31
CA VAL A 29 26.41 2.28 -33.59
C VAL A 29 25.83 3.37 -32.68
N VAL A 30 24.86 4.14 -33.16
CA VAL A 30 24.15 5.15 -32.35
C VAL A 30 23.46 4.50 -31.16
N GLN A 31 22.70 3.42 -31.37
CA GLN A 31 22.03 2.67 -30.31
C GLN A 31 23.02 2.19 -29.24
N TYR A 32 24.14 1.59 -29.66
CA TYR A 32 25.15 1.08 -28.74
C TYR A 32 25.77 2.21 -27.89
N ARG A 33 26.06 3.36 -28.50
CA ARG A 33 26.61 4.52 -27.78
C ARG A 33 25.62 5.09 -26.77
N LEU A 34 24.36 5.24 -27.18
CA LEU A 34 23.30 5.72 -26.29
C LEU A 34 23.10 4.78 -25.10
N GLU A 35 23.10 3.46 -25.31
CA GLU A 35 22.97 2.49 -24.22
C GLU A 35 24.15 2.58 -23.24
N LYS A 36 25.37 2.71 -23.77
CA LYS A 36 26.57 2.85 -22.93
C LYS A 36 26.56 4.13 -22.11
N GLU A 37 26.21 5.26 -22.73
CA GLU A 37 26.08 6.55 -22.04
C GLU A 37 24.97 6.50 -20.99
N PHE A 38 23.83 5.89 -21.31
CA PHE A 38 22.72 5.72 -20.39
C PHE A 38 23.13 4.91 -19.15
N GLN A 39 23.82 3.79 -19.32
CA GLN A 39 24.32 2.98 -18.20
C GLN A 39 25.40 3.69 -17.38
N GLN A 40 26.21 4.55 -18.01
CA GLN A 40 27.24 5.34 -17.32
C GLN A 40 26.62 6.47 -16.47
N ILE A 41 25.60 7.15 -17.00
CA ILE A 41 24.90 8.24 -16.30
C ILE A 41 24.00 7.68 -15.20
N TYR A 42 23.30 6.58 -15.48
CA TYR A 42 22.34 5.98 -14.58
C TYR A 42 22.83 4.61 -14.10
N PRO A 43 23.51 4.55 -12.94
CA PRO A 43 23.78 3.27 -12.30
C PRO A 43 22.46 2.57 -11.95
N ASP A 44 22.52 1.26 -11.73
CA ASP A 44 21.35 0.42 -11.47
C ASP A 44 20.41 0.94 -10.38
N SER A 45 20.96 1.55 -9.33
CA SER A 45 20.19 2.14 -8.22
C SER A 45 19.38 3.37 -8.64
N ALA A 46 19.82 4.11 -9.66
CA ALA A 46 19.23 5.35 -10.16
C ALA A 46 18.63 5.23 -11.57
N ASN A 47 18.68 4.04 -12.18
CA ASN A 47 18.07 3.78 -13.48
C ASN A 47 16.57 4.11 -13.46
N PRO A 48 16.08 5.06 -14.29
CA PRO A 48 14.70 5.52 -14.27
C PRO A 48 13.67 4.42 -14.48
N MET A 49 13.96 3.45 -15.37
CA MET A 49 13.05 2.32 -15.63
C MET A 49 12.97 1.40 -14.41
N LYS A 50 14.10 1.09 -13.78
CA LYS A 50 14.14 0.29 -12.54
C LYS A 50 13.50 1.03 -11.36
N LEU A 51 13.61 2.36 -11.30
CA LEU A 51 12.93 3.18 -10.30
C LEU A 51 11.41 3.14 -10.48
N ALA A 52 10.92 3.32 -11.71
CA ALA A 52 9.48 3.22 -12.01
C ALA A 52 8.89 1.86 -11.60
N LEU A 53 9.61 0.77 -11.89
CA LEU A 53 9.22 -0.59 -11.45
C LEU A 53 9.18 -0.73 -9.92
N ARG A 54 10.19 -0.22 -9.22
CA ARG A 54 10.23 -0.25 -7.75
C ARG A 54 9.10 0.58 -7.12
N ILE A 55 8.83 1.78 -7.66
CA ILE A 55 7.72 2.64 -7.21
C ILE A 55 6.38 1.93 -7.42
N LYS A 56 6.18 1.29 -8.58
CA LYS A 56 4.98 0.50 -8.85
C LYS A 56 4.81 -0.62 -7.82
N LYS A 57 5.89 -1.39 -7.57
CA LYS A 57 5.87 -2.45 -6.56
C LYS A 57 5.51 -1.90 -5.17
N ILE A 58 6.14 -0.81 -4.73
CA ILE A 58 5.85 -0.19 -3.42
C ILE A 58 4.38 0.24 -3.33
N ARG A 59 3.80 0.79 -4.40
CA ARG A 59 2.38 1.17 -4.44
C ARG A 59 1.46 -0.05 -4.23
N ASP A 60 1.75 -1.14 -4.94
CA ASP A 60 0.98 -2.39 -4.85
C ASP A 60 1.12 -3.02 -3.44
N ASP A 61 2.35 -3.02 -2.89
CA ASP A 61 2.65 -3.50 -1.55
C ASP A 61 1.94 -2.64 -0.47
N ILE A 62 1.92 -1.31 -0.60
CA ILE A 62 1.19 -0.41 0.32
C ILE A 62 -0.31 -0.68 0.28
N SER A 63 -0.89 -0.88 -0.91
CA SER A 63 -2.32 -1.21 -1.05
C SER A 63 -2.66 -2.53 -0.35
N THR A 64 -1.80 -3.54 -0.52
CA THR A 64 -1.94 -4.84 0.15
C THR A 64 -1.82 -4.70 1.67
N LEU A 65 -0.81 -3.96 2.14
CA LEU A 65 -0.58 -3.73 3.56
C LEU A 65 -1.75 -3.00 4.22
N LYS A 66 -2.34 -2.00 3.55
CA LYS A 66 -3.53 -1.29 4.02
C LYS A 66 -4.70 -2.24 4.28
N GLU A 67 -4.98 -3.16 3.35
CA GLU A 67 -6.05 -4.15 3.53
C GLU A 67 -5.74 -5.15 4.64
N GLN A 68 -4.46 -5.54 4.82
CA GLN A 68 -4.06 -6.38 5.94
C GLN A 68 -4.23 -5.67 7.29
N CYS A 69 -3.80 -4.42 7.40
CA CYS A 69 -4.01 -3.59 8.59
C CYS A 69 -5.50 -3.46 8.93
N ARG A 70 -6.35 -3.22 7.93
CA ARG A 70 -7.81 -3.22 8.07
C ARG A 70 -8.34 -4.50 8.70
N LYS A 71 -7.95 -5.66 8.17
CA LYS A 71 -8.40 -6.96 8.69
C LYS A 71 -7.98 -7.17 10.14
N VAL A 72 -6.76 -6.78 10.49
CA VAL A 72 -6.24 -6.86 11.87
C VAL A 72 -7.04 -5.94 12.80
N LEU A 73 -7.35 -4.72 12.37
CA LEU A 73 -8.18 -3.78 13.15
C LEU A 73 -9.59 -4.33 13.39
N MET A 74 -10.24 -4.88 12.36
CA MET A 74 -11.54 -5.53 12.50
C MET A 74 -11.50 -6.72 13.45
N ALA A 75 -10.49 -7.59 13.33
CA ALA A 75 -10.32 -8.73 14.23
C ALA A 75 -10.09 -8.29 15.68
N LYS A 76 -9.33 -7.20 15.90
CA LYS A 76 -9.12 -6.62 17.22
C LYS A 76 -10.43 -6.08 17.80
N GLN A 77 -11.24 -5.38 17.01
CA GLN A 77 -12.54 -4.88 17.44
C GLN A 77 -13.48 -6.01 17.85
N ASP A 78 -13.57 -7.08 17.04
CA ASP A 78 -14.38 -8.27 17.36
C ASP A 78 -13.95 -8.94 18.67
N VAL A 79 -12.64 -9.04 18.93
CA VAL A 79 -12.13 -9.57 20.21
C VAL A 79 -12.54 -8.67 21.39
N ILE A 80 -12.44 -7.36 21.23
CA ILE A 80 -12.82 -6.38 22.27
C ILE A 80 -14.33 -6.47 22.56
N ASP A 81 -15.16 -6.54 21.53
CA ASP A 81 -16.61 -6.64 21.67
C ASP A 81 -17.00 -7.95 22.38
N LYS A 82 -16.42 -9.08 21.96
CA LYS A 82 -16.62 -10.38 22.63
C LYS A 82 -16.18 -10.35 24.08
N ALA A 83 -14.99 -9.81 24.37
CA ALA A 83 -14.48 -9.69 25.73
C ALA A 83 -15.42 -8.83 26.60
N ARG A 84 -15.91 -7.71 26.07
CA ARG A 84 -16.87 -6.83 26.74
C ARG A 84 -18.17 -7.56 27.04
N THR A 85 -18.77 -8.24 26.06
CA THR A 85 -20.00 -9.01 26.27
C THR A 85 -19.83 -10.07 27.35
N VAL A 86 -18.75 -10.85 27.31
CA VAL A 86 -18.49 -11.92 28.29
C VAL A 86 -18.20 -11.38 29.67
N LEU A 87 -17.28 -10.40 29.81
CA LEU A 87 -16.86 -9.89 31.12
C LEU A 87 -17.98 -9.11 31.82
N VAL A 88 -18.70 -8.25 31.09
CA VAL A 88 -19.85 -7.52 31.65
C VAL A 88 -20.98 -8.51 31.99
N GLY A 89 -21.23 -9.50 31.14
CA GLY A 89 -22.21 -10.57 31.39
C GLY A 89 -21.89 -11.35 32.67
N ASN A 90 -20.66 -11.85 32.80
CA ASN A 90 -20.18 -12.59 33.97
C ASN A 90 -20.27 -11.75 35.25
N ARG A 91 -19.87 -10.47 35.17
CA ARG A 91 -19.97 -9.53 36.30
C ARG A 91 -21.41 -9.34 36.76
N ASN A 92 -22.34 -9.15 35.82
CA ASN A 92 -23.76 -9.00 36.13
C ASN A 92 -24.34 -10.26 36.79
N MET A 93 -23.91 -11.44 36.38
CA MET A 93 -24.31 -12.70 37.02
C MET A 93 -23.76 -12.81 38.44
N LEU A 94 -22.49 -12.49 38.66
CA LEU A 94 -21.87 -12.47 39.99
C LEU A 94 -22.58 -11.50 40.94
N ARG A 95 -22.96 -10.31 40.46
CA ARG A 95 -23.75 -9.35 41.24
C ARG A 95 -25.09 -9.91 41.69
N LYS A 96 -25.83 -10.54 40.77
CA LYS A 96 -27.11 -11.18 41.10
C LYS A 96 -26.93 -12.28 42.16
N MET A 97 -25.86 -13.08 42.05
CA MET A 97 -25.53 -14.11 43.03
C MET A 97 -25.17 -13.50 44.39
N GLN A 98 -24.35 -12.46 44.44
CA GLN A 98 -23.99 -11.76 45.69
C GLN A 98 -25.22 -11.19 46.39
N ALA A 99 -26.11 -10.54 45.63
CA ALA A 99 -27.38 -10.02 46.14
C ALA A 99 -28.26 -11.12 46.73
N SER A 100 -28.34 -12.29 46.07
CA SER A 100 -29.09 -13.44 46.58
C SER A 100 -28.52 -14.05 47.86
N MET A 101 -27.22 -13.85 48.13
CA MET A 101 -26.54 -14.31 49.33
C MET A 101 -26.46 -13.24 50.44
N GLY A 102 -27.10 -12.08 50.26
CA GLY A 102 -27.05 -10.98 51.22
C GLY A 102 -25.66 -10.36 51.42
N LYS A 103 -24.73 -10.59 50.48
CA LYS A 103 -23.39 -9.99 50.52
C LYS A 103 -23.43 -8.56 49.96
N PRO A 104 -22.63 -7.63 50.52
CA PRO A 104 -22.57 -6.26 50.01
C PRO A 104 -22.14 -6.23 48.54
N PHE A 105 -22.75 -5.32 47.79
CA PHE A 105 -22.44 -5.05 46.39
C PHE A 105 -21.15 -4.23 46.30
N VAL A 106 -20.24 -4.61 45.40
CA VAL A 106 -19.10 -3.76 45.02
C VAL A 106 -19.52 -2.91 43.82
N SER A 107 -19.48 -1.58 43.97
CA SER A 107 -19.80 -0.63 42.91
C SER A 107 -18.90 -0.84 41.68
N ASP A 108 -19.36 -0.44 40.50
CA ASP A 108 -18.54 -0.42 39.28
C ASP A 108 -17.26 0.40 39.50
N ASP A 109 -17.39 1.52 40.20
CA ASP A 109 -16.29 2.46 40.47
C ASP A 109 -15.35 1.99 41.59
N ASP A 110 -15.80 1.06 42.45
CA ASP A 110 -15.02 0.50 43.55
C ASP A 110 -14.18 -0.72 43.12
N ASP A 111 -14.26 -1.09 41.84
CA ASP A 111 -13.47 -2.19 41.25
C ASP A 111 -12.42 -1.63 40.28
N PRO A 112 -11.16 -1.48 40.74
CA PRO A 112 -10.08 -0.94 39.92
C PRO A 112 -9.84 -1.70 38.61
N ALA A 113 -10.07 -3.02 38.60
CA ALA A 113 -9.86 -3.83 37.40
C ALA A 113 -10.96 -3.59 36.36
N PHE A 114 -12.21 -3.41 36.80
CA PHE A 114 -13.32 -3.10 35.91
C PHE A 114 -13.24 -1.67 35.37
N VAL A 115 -12.83 -0.71 36.21
CA VAL A 115 -12.58 0.68 35.78
C VAL A 115 -11.47 0.72 34.72
N GLN A 116 -10.35 0.04 34.97
CA GLN A 116 -9.25 -0.04 34.01
C GLN A 116 -9.68 -0.70 32.68
N PHE A 117 -10.47 -1.78 32.75
CA PHE A 117 -11.02 -2.42 31.55
C PHE A 117 -11.87 -1.45 30.73
N LYS A 118 -12.79 -0.73 31.38
CA LYS A 118 -13.65 0.26 30.72
C LYS A 118 -12.82 1.35 30.05
N GLN A 119 -11.85 1.91 30.77
CA GLN A 119 -10.95 2.93 30.25
C GLN A 119 -10.20 2.46 29.00
N ILE A 120 -9.60 1.26 29.03
CA ILE A 120 -8.87 0.71 27.88
C ILE A 120 -9.79 0.53 26.67
N THR A 121 -11.03 0.05 26.87
CA THR A 121 -11.98 -0.13 25.77
C THR A 121 -12.48 1.19 25.18
N GLU A 122 -12.67 2.22 26.02
CA GLU A 122 -13.10 3.55 25.60
C GLU A 122 -11.97 4.30 24.89
N GLU A 123 -10.74 4.17 25.38
CA GLU A 123 -9.55 4.71 24.72
C GLU A 123 -9.40 4.11 23.32
N TRP A 124 -9.53 2.79 23.19
CA TRP A 124 -9.50 2.13 21.89
C TRP A 124 -10.60 2.63 20.95
N THR A 125 -11.83 2.76 21.46
CA THR A 125 -12.96 3.27 20.67
C THR A 125 -12.69 4.70 20.17
N THR A 126 -12.10 5.54 21.03
CA THR A 126 -11.72 6.91 20.69
C THR A 126 -10.59 6.94 19.66
N GLN A 127 -9.58 6.06 19.77
CA GLN A 127 -8.49 5.98 18.80
C GLN A 127 -8.98 5.53 17.41
N VAL A 128 -9.97 4.63 17.35
CA VAL A 128 -10.59 4.21 16.10
C VAL A 128 -11.43 5.34 15.51
N GLN A 129 -12.23 6.05 16.32
CA GLN A 129 -13.11 7.14 15.87
C GLN A 129 -12.36 8.44 15.50
N SER A 130 -11.34 8.82 16.27
CA SER A 130 -10.52 10.01 16.01
C SER A 130 -9.78 9.92 14.68
N LYS A 131 -9.49 8.70 14.20
CA LYS A 131 -8.86 8.48 12.90
C LYS A 131 -9.86 8.50 11.73
N ILE A 132 -11.16 8.40 12.01
CA ILE A 132 -12.26 8.50 11.04
C ILE A 132 -12.68 9.98 10.84
N GLY A 133 -12.49 10.83 11.85
CA GLY A 133 -12.92 12.24 11.82
C GLY A 133 -12.07 13.20 10.99
N GLU A 134 -10.85 12.83 10.58
CA GLU A 134 -9.98 13.66 9.70
C GLU A 134 -10.25 13.44 8.19
N ASP A 135 -11.18 12.54 7.82
CA ASP A 135 -11.41 12.12 6.43
C ASP A 135 -12.37 13.03 5.63
N GLY A 136 -12.77 14.19 6.17
CA GLY A 136 -13.73 15.10 5.54
C GLY A 136 -13.13 16.21 4.67
N GLN A 137 -11.81 16.38 4.67
CA GLN A 137 -11.15 17.46 3.93
C GLN A 137 -10.02 16.87 3.08
N GLU A 138 -10.28 16.78 1.78
CA GLU A 138 -9.24 16.63 0.77
C GLU A 138 -8.22 17.75 0.95
N ASP A 139 -6.97 17.39 1.25
CA ASP A 139 -5.83 18.16 0.78
C ASP A 139 -4.65 17.21 0.51
N ALA A 140 -4.18 17.32 -0.72
CA ALA A 140 -2.93 16.74 -1.19
C ALA A 140 -1.78 17.18 -0.28
N GLU A 141 -0.75 16.33 -0.16
CA GLU A 141 0.43 16.47 0.70
C GLU A 141 0.29 15.93 2.14
N SER A 142 0.33 14.60 2.28
CA SER A 142 0.95 14.03 3.47
C SER A 142 1.73 12.79 3.11
N SER A 143 3.04 12.92 3.16
CA SER A 143 4.04 11.85 3.04
C SER A 143 4.00 10.84 4.20
N ASP A 144 2.97 10.89 5.05
CA ASP A 144 2.87 10.02 6.21
C ASP A 144 2.22 8.68 5.82
N VAL A 145 3.09 7.71 5.55
CA VAL A 145 2.72 6.30 5.32
C VAL A 145 1.82 5.78 6.45
N ASN A 146 2.01 6.24 7.70
CA ASN A 146 1.14 5.83 8.80
C ASN A 146 -0.28 6.37 8.62
N LYS A 147 -0.47 7.63 8.18
CA LYS A 147 -1.80 8.12 7.84
C LYS A 147 -2.42 7.26 6.73
N LEU A 148 -1.70 7.00 5.65
CA LEU A 148 -2.16 6.17 4.52
C LEU A 148 -2.58 4.73 4.91
N LEU A 149 -1.86 4.12 5.84
CA LEU A 149 -2.10 2.76 6.33
C LEU A 149 -3.28 2.66 7.30
N PHE A 150 -3.60 3.77 7.99
CA PHE A 150 -4.59 3.79 9.07
C PHE A 150 -5.81 4.71 8.80
N SER A 151 -5.88 5.38 7.65
CA SER A 151 -6.96 6.31 7.23
C SER A 151 -8.05 5.69 6.34
N ALA A 152 -8.32 4.40 6.50
CA ALA A 152 -9.56 3.87 5.94
C ALA A 152 -10.16 2.95 6.98
N VAL A 153 -11.38 2.45 6.68
CA VAL A 153 -12.11 1.35 7.33
C VAL A 153 -13.28 1.88 8.18
N VAL A 154 -14.56 1.50 8.04
CA VAL A 154 -15.33 0.49 7.29
C VAL A 154 -16.59 1.22 6.76
N GLN A 155 -16.99 1.06 5.50
CA GLN A 155 -18.41 1.23 5.14
C GLN A 155 -19.05 -0.15 5.24
N GLU A 156 -20.13 -0.23 6.02
CA GLU A 156 -21.05 -1.38 6.01
C GLU A 156 -21.54 -1.71 4.58
#